data_AF-A0A846DR10-F1
#
_entry.id   AF-A0A846DR10-F1
#
_cell.length_a   1.000
_cell.length_b   1.000
_cell.length_c   1.000
_cell.angle_alpha   90.00
_cell.angle_beta   90.00
_cell.angle_gamma   90.00
#
_symmetry.space_group_name_H-M   'P 1'
#
loop_
_entity.id
_entity.type
_entity.pdbx_description
1 polymer ?
#
loop_
_entity_poly.entity_id
_entity_poly.type
_entity_poly.pdbx_seq_one_letter_code
_entity_poly.pdbx_strand_id
1 'polypeptide(L)'
;MKALSMHPIMEQSFAIIDQQIGEHQFNRAEYAIVRRVIHSTADFEFAQLLRFSENAIASGISALRQGAPIVTDVGMVKQGIASMVAKTFGNPLIVAVDQAPVALPGKTRTETGLLRCFEQFPGAIFVIGNAPTALLALCEQLPHSQVKPALVIGATVGFVSVLESKAAL
;
A
#
# COMPACT_ATOMS: atom_id res chain seq x y z
N MET A 1 1.33 23.95 -0.06
CA MET A 1 2.32 22.90 -0.38
C MET A 1 3.05 23.30 -1.65
N LYS A 2 4.37 23.19 -1.68
CA LYS A 2 5.15 23.37 -2.91
C LYS A 2 4.79 22.22 -3.86
N ALA A 3 4.47 22.51 -5.12
CA ALA A 3 4.20 21.47 -6.09
C ALA A 3 5.43 20.56 -6.22
N LEU A 4 5.23 19.24 -6.18
CA LEU A 4 6.30 18.28 -6.46
C LEU A 4 6.66 18.42 -7.94
N SER A 5 7.85 18.94 -8.25
CA SER A 5 8.34 19.03 -9.63
C SER A 5 8.73 17.64 -10.12
N MET A 6 8.21 17.24 -11.27
CA MET A 6 8.58 16.00 -11.93
C MET A 6 9.92 16.21 -12.67
N HIS A 7 10.80 15.22 -12.62
CA HIS A 7 12.05 15.28 -13.37
C HIS A 7 11.78 14.97 -14.86
N PRO A 8 12.45 15.62 -15.82
CA PRO A 8 12.20 15.39 -17.26
C PRO A 8 12.29 13.93 -17.70
N ILE A 9 13.21 13.15 -17.12
CA ILE A 9 13.33 11.70 -17.39
C ILE A 9 12.05 10.95 -16.98
N MET A 10 11.44 11.32 -15.85
CA MET A 10 10.19 10.70 -15.40
C MET A 10 9.04 11.10 -16.32
N GLU A 11 8.98 12.35 -16.77
CA GLU A 11 7.98 12.82 -17.75
C GLU A 11 8.09 12.05 -19.07
N GLN A 12 9.30 11.89 -19.60
CA GLN A 12 9.55 11.12 -20.82
C GLN A 12 9.18 9.64 -20.64
N SER A 13 9.52 9.04 -19.50
CA SER A 13 9.15 7.66 -19.21
C SER A 13 7.63 7.47 -19.13
N PHE A 14 6.92 8.40 -18.49
CA PHE A 14 5.46 8.37 -18.45
C PHE A 14 4.84 8.53 -19.84
N ALA A 15 5.38 9.41 -20.69
CA ALA A 15 4.90 9.55 -22.06
C ALA A 15 5.05 8.25 -22.88
N ILE A 16 6.16 7.51 -22.69
CA ILE A 16 6.37 6.21 -23.33
C ILE A 16 5.34 5.18 -22.82
N ILE A 17 5.08 5.14 -21.52
CA ILE A 17 4.07 4.25 -20.93
C ILE A 17 2.67 4.60 -21.46
N ASP A 18 2.32 5.88 -21.50
CA ASP A 18 1.04 6.37 -22.02
C ASP A 18 0.82 5.93 -23.47
N GLN A 19 1.86 6.03 -24.31
CA GLN A 19 1.79 5.59 -25.71
C GLN A 19 1.63 4.07 -25.85
N GLN A 20 2.29 3.28 -25.01
CA GLN A 20 2.24 1.82 -25.08
C GLN A 20 0.96 1.22 -24.48
N ILE A 21 0.44 1.81 -23.40
CA ILE A 21 -0.85 1.43 -22.82
C ILE A 21 -1.99 1.70 -23.82
N GLY A 22 -1.97 2.87 -24.48
CA GLY A 22 -3.04 3.27 -25.38
C GLY A 22 -4.38 3.47 -24.65
N GLU A 23 -5.46 2.96 -25.21
CA GLU A 23 -6.79 3.06 -24.59
C GLU A 23 -6.94 2.10 -23.39
N HIS A 24 -7.49 2.61 -22.29
CA HIS A 24 -7.69 1.84 -21.07
C HIS A 24 -8.98 2.25 -20.35
N GLN A 25 -9.47 1.37 -19.47
CA GLN A 25 -10.73 1.58 -18.74
C GLN A 25 -10.57 2.35 -17.42
N PHE A 26 -9.32 2.57 -16.97
CA PHE A 26 -9.04 3.27 -15.72
C PHE A 26 -9.52 4.71 -15.74
N ASN A 27 -10.09 5.16 -14.63
CA ASN A 27 -10.27 6.59 -14.41
C ASN A 27 -8.91 7.28 -14.18
N ARG A 28 -8.89 8.61 -14.20
CA ARG A 28 -7.65 9.40 -14.06
C ARG A 28 -6.83 9.06 -12.81
N ALA A 29 -7.50 8.81 -11.67
CA ALA A 29 -6.83 8.56 -10.41
C ALA A 29 -6.24 7.14 -10.35
N GLU A 30 -6.99 6.14 -10.83
CA GLU A 30 -6.51 4.77 -10.99
C GLU A 30 -5.34 4.70 -11.96
N TYR A 31 -5.46 5.35 -13.13
CA TYR A 31 -4.42 5.33 -14.15
C TYR A 31 -3.12 5.96 -13.65
N ALA A 32 -3.19 7.01 -12.83
CA ALA A 32 -2.00 7.60 -12.22
C ALA A 32 -1.23 6.58 -11.35
N ILE A 33 -1.94 5.69 -10.66
CA ILE A 33 -1.34 4.61 -9.86
C ILE A 33 -0.81 3.51 -10.78
N VAL A 34 -1.61 3.04 -11.74
CA VAL A 34 -1.22 2.01 -12.72
C VAL A 34 0.06 2.41 -13.44
N ARG A 35 0.10 3.61 -14.02
CA ARG A 35 1.28 4.15 -14.71
C ARG A 35 2.49 4.23 -13.81
N ARG A 36 2.31 4.61 -12.53
CA ARG A 36 3.41 4.68 -11.56
C ARG A 36 3.95 3.29 -11.24
N VAL A 37 3.09 2.29 -11.11
CA VAL A 37 3.49 0.89 -10.90
C VAL A 37 4.27 0.38 -12.10
N ILE A 38 3.74 0.52 -13.32
CA ILE A 38 4.43 0.12 -14.57
C ILE A 38 5.79 0.79 -14.69
N HIS A 39 5.90 2.08 -14.39
CA HIS A 39 7.18 2.79 -14.41
C HIS A 39 8.19 2.20 -13.41
N SER A 40 7.74 1.79 -12.24
CA SER A 40 8.60 1.21 -11.20
C SER A 40 9.00 -0.24 -11.48
N THR A 41 8.21 -0.98 -12.25
CA THR A 41 8.44 -2.41 -12.53
C THR A 41 8.92 -2.69 -13.95
N ALA A 42 8.76 -1.72 -14.86
CA ALA A 42 8.88 -1.90 -16.31
C ALA A 42 7.97 -3.02 -16.88
N ASP A 43 6.84 -3.27 -16.21
CA ASP A 43 5.95 -4.39 -16.52
C ASP A 43 4.53 -3.88 -16.75
N PHE A 44 4.05 -4.00 -18.00
CA PHE A 44 2.73 -3.56 -18.43
C PHE A 44 1.61 -4.51 -17.99
N GLU A 45 1.94 -5.74 -17.57
CA GLU A 45 0.94 -6.71 -17.08
C GLU A 45 0.20 -6.17 -15.85
N PHE A 46 0.82 -5.26 -15.08
CA PHE A 46 0.16 -4.59 -13.95
C PHE A 46 -1.10 -3.80 -14.32
N ALA A 47 -1.27 -3.40 -15.58
CA ALA A 47 -2.53 -2.85 -16.08
C ALA A 47 -3.70 -3.85 -16.01
N GLN A 48 -3.43 -5.15 -15.93
CA GLN A 48 -4.44 -6.20 -15.81
C GLN A 48 -4.52 -6.78 -14.40
N LEU A 49 -3.48 -6.60 -13.57
CA LEU A 49 -3.38 -7.19 -12.23
C LEU A 49 -3.89 -6.28 -11.12
N LEU A 50 -3.83 -4.95 -11.29
CA LEU A 50 -4.27 -4.02 -10.26
C LEU A 50 -5.80 -4.03 -10.10
N ARG A 51 -6.24 -4.00 -8.85
CA ARG A 51 -7.65 -3.92 -8.47
C ARG A 51 -7.81 -2.79 -7.46
N PHE A 52 -8.92 -2.07 -7.56
CA PHE A 52 -9.26 -0.95 -6.68
C PHE A 52 -10.66 -1.16 -6.15
N SER A 53 -10.84 -1.13 -4.83
CA SER A 53 -12.18 -1.08 -4.25
C SER A 53 -12.77 0.32 -4.40
N GLU A 54 -14.09 0.41 -4.34
CA GLU A 54 -14.79 1.68 -4.42
C GLU A 54 -14.26 2.66 -3.35
N ASN A 55 -14.04 3.91 -3.73
CA ASN A 55 -13.53 4.97 -2.87
C ASN A 55 -12.13 4.78 -2.27
N ALA A 56 -11.40 3.68 -2.55
CA ALA A 56 -10.08 3.41 -1.97
C ALA A 56 -9.10 4.58 -2.13
N ILE A 57 -9.01 5.14 -3.33
CA ILE A 57 -8.10 6.24 -3.64
C ILE A 57 -8.54 7.52 -2.92
N ALA A 58 -9.84 7.83 -2.92
CA ALA A 58 -10.39 9.02 -2.27
C ALA A 58 -10.18 8.97 -0.74
N SER A 59 -10.49 7.83 -0.12
CA SER A 59 -10.27 7.58 1.31
C SER A 59 -8.80 7.67 1.69
N GLY A 60 -7.91 7.08 0.88
CA GLY A 60 -6.46 7.18 1.08
C GLY A 60 -5.95 8.62 1.02
N ILE A 61 -6.37 9.40 0.01
CA ILE A 61 -6.00 10.83 -0.09
C ILE A 61 -6.51 11.62 1.12
N SER A 62 -7.74 11.36 1.56
CA SER A 62 -8.32 12.02 2.74
C SER A 62 -7.51 11.72 4.01
N ALA A 63 -7.19 10.46 4.25
CA ALA A 63 -6.42 10.04 5.42
C ALA A 63 -4.98 10.59 5.42
N LEU A 64 -4.33 10.62 4.25
CA LEU A 64 -3.01 11.25 4.11
C LEU A 64 -3.06 12.73 4.50
N ARG A 65 -4.07 13.48 4.01
CA ARG A 65 -4.28 14.90 4.33
C ARG A 65 -4.56 15.14 5.81
N GLN A 66 -5.24 14.21 6.47
CA GLN A 66 -5.56 14.26 7.89
C GLN A 66 -4.38 13.84 8.78
N GLY A 67 -3.24 13.45 8.20
CA GLY A 67 -2.06 13.04 8.96
C GLY A 67 -2.17 11.63 9.54
N ALA A 68 -3.06 10.78 9.02
CA ALA A 68 -3.22 9.40 9.49
C ALA A 68 -1.86 8.65 9.44
N PRO A 69 -1.53 7.82 10.45
CA PRO A 69 -0.34 6.99 10.40
C PRO A 69 -0.35 6.04 9.19
N ILE A 70 0.84 5.76 8.65
CA ILE A 70 1.05 4.74 7.63
C ILE A 70 1.82 3.60 8.29
N VAL A 71 1.16 2.45 8.39
CA VAL A 71 1.73 1.20 8.90
C VAL A 71 2.21 0.39 7.71
N THR A 72 3.52 0.19 7.60
CA THR A 72 4.12 -0.71 6.61
C THR A 72 4.43 -2.05 7.25
N ASP A 73 4.25 -3.16 6.52
CA ASP A 73 4.55 -4.49 7.05
C ASP A 73 6.04 -4.67 7.42
N VAL A 74 6.96 -4.25 6.54
CA VAL A 74 8.41 -4.39 6.72
C VAL A 74 9.18 -3.10 6.42
N GLY A 75 10.41 -3.01 6.94
CA GLY A 75 11.26 -1.82 6.82
C GLY A 75 11.55 -1.38 5.38
N MET A 76 11.71 -2.31 4.43
CA MET A 76 11.97 -1.95 3.03
C MET A 76 10.82 -1.17 2.39
N VAL A 77 9.57 -1.49 2.74
CA VAL A 77 8.38 -0.77 2.26
C VAL A 77 8.36 0.66 2.81
N LYS A 78 8.65 0.82 4.11
CA LYS A 78 8.84 2.16 4.72
C LYS A 78 9.89 2.97 3.99
N GLN A 79 11.07 2.39 3.73
CA GLN A 79 12.16 3.11 3.05
C GLN A 79 11.76 3.54 1.63
N GLY A 80 11.02 2.70 0.90
CA GLY A 80 10.52 3.02 -0.43
C GLY A 80 9.61 4.25 -0.48
N ILE A 81 8.87 4.55 0.60
CA ILE A 81 7.91 5.66 0.64
C ILE A 81 8.39 6.87 1.46
N ALA A 82 9.43 6.71 2.30
CA ALA A 82 9.83 7.71 3.29
C ALA A 82 10.11 9.10 2.71
N SER A 83 10.84 9.16 1.59
CA SER A 83 11.16 10.44 0.92
C SER A 83 9.91 11.17 0.41
N MET A 84 8.91 10.42 -0.09
CA MET A 84 7.68 11.01 -0.59
C MET A 84 6.78 11.50 0.55
N VAL A 85 6.69 10.73 1.63
CA VAL A 85 5.93 11.11 2.84
C VAL A 85 6.52 12.38 3.45
N ALA A 86 7.85 12.48 3.55
CA ALA A 86 8.53 13.66 4.08
C ALA A 86 8.30 14.93 3.24
N LYS A 87 8.11 14.80 1.92
CA LYS A 87 7.84 15.92 1.01
C LYS A 87 6.37 16.30 0.89
N THR A 88 5.47 15.53 1.52
CA THR A 88 4.02 15.72 1.43
C THR A 88 3.42 16.11 2.77
N PHE A 89 2.66 15.24 3.43
CA PHE A 89 1.94 15.55 4.67
C PHE A 89 2.72 15.13 5.93
N GLY A 90 3.88 14.48 5.78
CA GLY A 90 4.71 14.08 6.91
C GLY A 90 4.05 13.05 7.83
N ASN A 91 3.16 12.20 7.28
CA ASN A 91 2.46 11.17 8.04
C ASN A 91 3.43 10.30 8.86
N PRO A 92 3.09 9.93 10.11
CA PRO A 92 3.89 9.01 10.90
C PRO A 92 4.09 7.67 10.17
N LEU A 93 5.35 7.19 10.12
CA LEU A 93 5.72 5.92 9.51
C LEU A 93 6.01 4.87 10.58
N ILE A 94 5.22 3.80 10.60
CA ILE A 94 5.33 2.70 11.57
C ILE A 94 5.66 1.41 10.83
N VAL A 95 6.64 0.66 11.34
CA VAL A 95 7.00 -0.65 10.78
C VAL A 95 6.41 -1.73 11.68
N ALA A 96 5.50 -2.53 11.11
CA ALA A 96 4.76 -3.54 11.85
C ALA A 96 5.69 -4.60 12.44
N VAL A 97 6.60 -5.19 11.65
CA VAL A 97 7.51 -6.24 12.16
C VAL A 97 8.38 -5.79 13.35
N ASP A 98 8.67 -4.48 13.47
CA ASP A 98 9.44 -3.92 14.59
C ASP A 98 8.60 -3.80 15.88
N GLN A 99 7.26 -3.84 15.78
CA GLN A 99 6.36 -3.79 16.94
C GLN A 99 6.19 -5.16 17.62
N ALA A 100 6.82 -6.21 17.07
CA ALA A 100 6.76 -7.57 17.59
C ALA A 100 8.14 -8.25 17.54
N PRO A 101 9.02 -7.98 18.53
CA PRO A 101 10.31 -8.67 18.61
C PRO A 101 10.14 -10.19 18.74
N VAL A 102 9.06 -10.63 19.39
CA VAL A 102 8.64 -12.02 19.51
C VAL A 102 7.25 -12.17 18.90
N ALA A 103 7.07 -13.21 18.09
CA ALA A 103 5.79 -13.54 17.50
C ALA A 103 4.86 -14.23 18.51
N LEU A 104 3.55 -14.05 18.36
CA LEU A 104 2.57 -14.87 19.05
C LEU A 104 2.67 -16.33 18.58
N PRO A 105 2.30 -17.31 19.41
CA PRO A 105 2.30 -18.72 19.03
C PRO A 105 1.55 -18.95 17.71
N GLY A 106 2.19 -19.65 16.77
CA GLY A 106 1.61 -19.99 15.46
C GLY A 106 1.53 -18.83 14.46
N LYS A 107 2.08 -17.65 14.76
CA LYS A 107 2.11 -16.49 13.87
C LYS A 107 3.55 -16.08 13.54
N THR A 108 3.74 -15.35 12.45
CA THR A 108 5.00 -14.64 12.19
C THR A 108 5.09 -13.37 13.02
N ARG A 109 6.30 -12.79 13.11
CA ARG A 109 6.50 -11.48 13.74
C ARG A 109 5.75 -10.38 13.02
N THR A 110 5.73 -10.40 11.68
CA THR A 110 5.05 -9.38 10.88
C THR A 110 3.54 -9.41 11.11
N GLU A 111 2.94 -10.60 11.18
CA GLU A 111 1.53 -10.75 11.58
C GLU A 111 1.28 -10.17 12.97
N THR A 112 2.07 -10.61 13.96
CA THR A 112 1.90 -10.17 15.35
C THR A 112 2.01 -8.66 15.47
N GLY A 113 3.02 -8.08 14.83
CA GLY A 113 3.25 -6.64 14.85
C GLY A 113 2.17 -5.86 14.12
N LEU A 114 1.66 -6.38 12.99
CA LEU A 114 0.60 -5.74 12.23
C LEU A 114 -0.72 -5.73 13.02
N LEU A 115 -1.04 -6.83 13.71
CA LEU A 115 -2.21 -6.90 14.59
C LEU A 115 -2.12 -5.89 15.75
N ARG A 116 -0.94 -5.74 16.38
CA ARG A 116 -0.71 -4.70 17.40
C ARG A 116 -0.88 -3.29 16.85
N CYS A 117 -0.35 -3.03 15.66
CA CYS A 117 -0.55 -1.75 14.98
C CYS A 117 -2.03 -1.49 14.66
N PHE A 118 -2.78 -2.51 14.27
CA PHE A 118 -4.21 -2.40 14.00
C PHE A 118 -5.03 -2.12 15.26
N GLU A 119 -4.70 -2.77 16.37
CA GLU A 119 -5.32 -2.48 17.67
C GLU A 119 -5.07 -1.04 18.12
N GLN A 120 -3.83 -0.54 17.96
CA GLN A 120 -3.46 0.81 18.39
C GLN A 120 -3.92 1.91 17.41
N PHE A 121 -3.94 1.61 16.11
CA PHE A 121 -4.24 2.57 15.04
C PHE A 121 -5.22 1.98 14.01
N PRO A 122 -6.47 1.65 14.40
CA PRO A 122 -7.39 0.93 13.52
C PRO A 122 -7.79 1.70 12.27
N GLY A 123 -7.74 3.05 12.31
CA GLY A 123 -8.01 3.93 11.17
C GLY A 123 -6.78 4.31 10.33
N ALA A 124 -5.62 3.68 10.56
CA ALA A 124 -4.40 3.96 9.79
C ALA A 124 -4.49 3.48 8.33
N ILE A 125 -3.49 3.87 7.53
CA ILE A 125 -3.23 3.30 6.21
C ILE A 125 -2.29 2.12 6.38
N PHE A 126 -2.69 0.93 5.94
CA PHE A 126 -1.86 -0.28 6.00
C PHE A 126 -1.28 -0.58 4.63
N VAL A 127 0.05 -0.66 4.54
CA VAL A 127 0.78 -0.94 3.29
C VAL A 127 1.56 -2.23 3.47
N ILE A 128 1.06 -3.30 2.83
CA ILE A 128 1.55 -4.66 3.02
C ILE A 128 2.15 -5.12 1.69
N GLY A 129 3.47 -4.96 1.56
CA GLY A 129 4.20 -5.22 0.32
C GLY A 129 4.98 -6.53 0.29
N ASN A 130 5.15 -7.20 1.43
CA ASN A 130 6.03 -8.36 1.56
C ASN A 130 5.40 -9.57 2.25
N ALA A 131 4.57 -9.40 3.28
CA ALA A 131 4.09 -10.51 4.11
C ALA A 131 2.63 -10.90 3.82
N PRO A 132 2.34 -11.96 3.01
CA PRO A 132 0.98 -12.45 2.77
C PRO A 132 0.24 -12.82 4.06
N THR A 133 0.95 -13.41 5.01
CA THR A 133 0.36 -13.83 6.28
C THR A 133 -0.12 -12.63 7.10
N ALA A 134 0.56 -11.49 7.03
CA ALA A 134 0.14 -10.28 7.72
C ALA A 134 -1.13 -9.68 7.10
N LEU A 135 -1.28 -9.77 5.78
CA LEU A 135 -2.51 -9.36 5.08
C LEU A 135 -3.69 -10.28 5.45
N LEU A 136 -3.48 -11.60 5.45
CA LEU A 136 -4.50 -12.57 5.90
C LEU A 136 -4.94 -12.29 7.33
N ALA A 137 -4.00 -12.13 8.25
CA ALA A 137 -4.30 -11.84 9.65
C ALA A 137 -5.07 -10.53 9.83
N LEU A 138 -4.78 -9.49 9.04
CA LEU A 138 -5.58 -8.27 9.05
C LEU A 138 -7.01 -8.55 8.58
N CYS A 139 -7.18 -9.22 7.45
CA CYS A 139 -8.48 -9.53 6.86
C CYS A 139 -9.34 -10.38 7.81
N GLU A 140 -8.74 -11.32 8.54
CA GLU A 140 -9.43 -12.09 9.59
C GLU A 140 -9.98 -11.21 10.73
N GLN A 141 -9.28 -10.13 11.09
CA GLN A 141 -9.72 -9.22 12.15
C GLN A 141 -10.74 -8.19 11.67
N LEU A 142 -10.72 -7.82 10.39
CA LEU A 142 -11.58 -6.76 9.86
C LEU A 142 -13.06 -6.99 10.20
N PRO A 143 -13.69 -8.17 9.99
CA PRO A 143 -15.10 -8.40 10.33
C PRO A 143 -15.47 -8.10 11.79
N HIS A 144 -14.52 -8.21 12.72
CA HIS A 144 -14.75 -8.04 14.15
C HIS A 144 -14.46 -6.61 14.65
N SER A 145 -13.90 -5.75 13.80
CA SER A 145 -13.54 -4.38 14.18
C SER A 145 -14.67 -3.38 13.93
N GLN A 146 -14.90 -2.49 14.91
CA GLN A 146 -15.78 -1.33 14.79
C GLN A 146 -15.20 -0.24 13.87
N VAL A 147 -13.86 -0.11 13.86
CA VAL A 147 -13.14 0.87 13.05
C VAL A 147 -12.37 0.15 11.96
N LYS A 148 -12.54 0.57 10.71
CA LYS A 148 -11.82 0.02 9.57
C LYS A 148 -10.59 0.87 9.24
N PRO A 149 -9.54 0.28 8.66
CA PRO A 149 -8.44 1.02 8.06
C PRO A 149 -8.96 2.06 7.08
N ALA A 150 -8.30 3.22 7.01
CA ALA A 150 -8.63 4.22 6.01
C ALA A 150 -8.29 3.76 4.58
N LEU A 151 -7.26 2.91 4.46
CA LEU A 151 -6.85 2.25 3.22
C LEU A 151 -6.00 1.02 3.56
N VAL A 152 -6.16 -0.06 2.81
CA VAL A 152 -5.24 -1.20 2.79
C VAL A 152 -4.65 -1.34 1.40
N ILE A 153 -3.32 -1.38 1.29
CA ILE A 153 -2.58 -1.69 0.06
C ILE A 153 -2.02 -3.10 0.22
N GLY A 154 -2.71 -4.10 -0.36
CA GLY A 154 -2.32 -5.50 -0.35
C GLY A 154 -1.47 -5.90 -1.55
N ALA A 155 -0.24 -5.40 -1.65
CA ALA A 155 0.68 -5.65 -2.76
C ALA A 155 1.73 -6.73 -2.41
N THR A 156 1.31 -7.80 -1.73
CA THR A 156 2.21 -8.86 -1.23
C THR A 156 2.89 -9.61 -2.38
N VAL A 157 4.11 -10.07 -2.15
CA VAL A 157 4.90 -10.87 -3.10
C VAL A 157 5.29 -12.20 -2.47
N GLY A 158 5.62 -13.20 -3.31
CA GLY A 158 6.00 -14.54 -2.87
C GLY A 158 5.31 -15.64 -3.66
N PHE A 159 5.51 -16.87 -3.21
CA PHE A 159 4.96 -18.07 -3.87
C PHE A 159 3.95 -18.83 -2.99
N VAL A 160 3.84 -18.48 -1.70
CA VAL A 160 2.97 -19.15 -0.74
C VAL A 160 1.99 -18.13 -0.16
N SER A 161 0.70 -18.46 -0.15
CA SER A 161 -0.39 -17.67 0.44
C SER A 161 -0.63 -16.28 -0.19
N VAL A 162 0.04 -15.93 -1.30
CA VAL A 162 -0.08 -14.61 -1.94
C VAL A 162 -1.46 -14.40 -2.54
N LEU A 163 -1.92 -15.34 -3.37
CA LEU A 163 -3.20 -15.23 -4.07
C LEU A 163 -4.35 -15.23 -3.06
N GLU A 164 -4.27 -16.11 -2.07
CA GLU A 164 -5.23 -16.24 -0.98
C GLU A 164 -5.28 -14.97 -0.15
N SER A 165 -4.12 -14.38 0.20
CA SER A 165 -4.07 -13.14 0.97
C SER A 165 -4.70 -11.96 0.23
N LYS A 166 -4.50 -11.86 -1.08
CA LYS A 166 -5.05 -10.78 -1.90
C LYS A 166 -6.54 -10.98 -2.19
N ALA A 167 -6.98 -12.24 -2.33
CA ALA A 167 -8.38 -12.57 -2.53
C ALA A 167 -9.24 -12.38 -1.26
N ALA A 168 -8.62 -12.48 -0.08
CA ALA A 168 -9.31 -12.24 1.19
C ALA A 168 -9.53 -10.75 1.52
N LEU A 169 -8.81 -9.85 0.84
CA LEU A 169 -8.91 -8.40 1.02
C LEU A 169 -10.07 -7.80 0.21
#